data_AF-A0A2S6IKP7-F1
#
_entry.id   AF-A0A2S6IKP7-F1
#
_cell.length_a   1.000
_cell.length_b   1.000
_cell.length_c   1.000
_cell.angle_alpha   90.00
_cell.angle_beta   90.00
_cell.angle_gamma   90.00
#
_symmetry.space_group_name_H-M   'P 1'
#
loop_
_entity.id
_entity.type
_entity.pdbx_description
1 polymer ?
#
loop_
_entity_poly.entity_id
_entity_poly.type
_entity_poly.pdbx_seq_one_letter_code
_entity_poly.pdbx_strand_id
1 'polypeptide(L)'
;MWIEIYKYLFNFYLFFLLLNICGYSAAIFLGGKKFIPILLYLMGALMAETGTYLIREDIITIFGEVTNAPFNTLFLTIQFLSFSYFYKTNIKNIWFQKYFYIIFCMISVIAYSIYIIDLNTFMTHNPWLSFITLPFLLLLSTVYFYDLLKGEKGYIFINIGIYMVTSSTLIFLSSATFYENINYDLLLIKKSLHITPILLLHTLLFYQIYLSFNKRKETVIVVK
;
A
#
# COMPACT_ATOMS: atom_id res chain seq x y z
N MET A 1 15.03 -17.68 17.35
CA MET A 1 14.89 -16.24 17.63
C MET A 1 14.34 -15.44 16.43
N TRP A 2 15.05 -15.27 15.31
CA TRP A 2 14.57 -14.42 14.19
C TRP A 2 13.27 -14.90 13.53
N ILE A 3 13.08 -16.22 13.41
CA ILE A 3 11.83 -16.81 12.92
C ILE A 3 10.65 -16.39 13.80
N GLU A 4 10.82 -16.44 15.13
CA GLU A 4 9.76 -16.10 16.08
C GLU A 4 9.44 -14.61 16.05
N ILE A 5 10.47 -13.76 16.01
CA ILE A 5 10.32 -12.30 15.86
C ILE A 5 9.51 -11.99 14.61
N TYR A 6 9.89 -12.55 13.47
CA TYR A 6 9.17 -12.36 12.22
C TYR A 6 7.70 -12.82 12.32
N LYS A 7 7.44 -13.99 12.90
CA LYS A 7 6.08 -14.50 13.11
C LYS A 7 5.23 -13.55 13.97
N TYR A 8 5.78 -13.03 15.07
CA TYR A 8 5.08 -12.06 15.91
C TYR A 8 4.77 -10.78 15.14
N LEU A 9 5.76 -10.18 14.48
CA LEU A 9 5.57 -8.97 13.68
C LEU A 9 4.50 -9.16 12.59
N PHE A 10 4.52 -10.33 11.93
CA PHE A 10 3.55 -10.67 10.90
C PHE A 10 2.13 -10.82 11.45
N ASN A 11 1.96 -11.51 12.57
CA ASN A 11 0.65 -11.63 13.23
C ASN A 11 0.12 -10.27 13.70
N PHE A 12 0.99 -9.41 14.24
CA PHE A 12 0.64 -8.03 14.59
C PHE A 12 0.17 -7.25 13.36
N TYR A 13 0.87 -7.39 12.23
CA TYR A 13 0.48 -6.76 10.98
C TYR A 13 -0.91 -7.20 10.53
N LEU A 14 -1.20 -8.50 10.51
CA LEU A 14 -2.52 -9.01 10.14
C LEU A 14 -3.63 -8.49 11.06
N PHE A 15 -3.37 -8.44 12.37
CA PHE A 15 -4.31 -7.87 13.33
C PHE A 15 -4.59 -6.39 13.02
N PHE A 16 -3.54 -5.59 12.80
CA PHE A 16 -3.67 -4.19 12.45
C PHE A 16 -4.34 -3.96 11.10
N LEU A 17 -4.12 -4.83 10.13
CA LEU A 17 -4.77 -4.79 8.83
C LEU A 17 -6.30 -4.93 8.98
N LEU A 18 -6.75 -5.98 9.68
CA LEU A 18 -8.18 -6.21 9.94
C LEU A 18 -8.81 -5.06 10.73
N LEU A 19 -8.11 -4.57 11.75
CA LEU A 19 -8.59 -3.48 12.59
C LEU A 19 -8.72 -2.17 11.80
N ASN A 20 -7.77 -1.87 10.91
CA ASN A 20 -7.87 -0.74 9.99
C ASN A 20 -9.03 -0.91 9.00
N ILE A 21 -9.24 -2.11 8.46
CA ILE A 21 -10.38 -2.39 7.58
C ILE A 21 -11.69 -2.06 8.29
N CYS A 22 -11.89 -2.54 9.51
CA CYS A 22 -13.09 -2.24 10.30
C CYS A 22 -13.23 -0.73 10.55
N GLY A 23 -12.16 -0.06 10.96
CA GLY A 23 -12.15 1.37 11.21
C GLY A 23 -12.53 2.19 9.97
N TYR A 24 -11.87 1.93 8.83
CA TYR A 24 -12.08 2.64 7.57
C TYR A 24 -13.46 2.36 6.99
N SER A 25 -13.97 1.14 7.12
CA SER A 25 -15.34 0.80 6.75
C SER A 25 -16.35 1.60 7.58
N ALA A 26 -16.19 1.64 8.91
CA ALA A 26 -17.05 2.43 9.79
C ALA A 26 -17.00 3.93 9.47
N ALA A 27 -15.81 4.48 9.21
CA ALA A 27 -15.67 5.89 8.85
C ALA A 27 -16.36 6.23 7.52
N ILE A 28 -16.32 5.33 6.53
CA ILE A 28 -17.03 5.49 5.25
C ILE A 28 -18.53 5.39 5.45
N PHE A 29 -19.01 4.41 6.22
CA PHE A 29 -20.44 4.25 6.55
C PHE A 29 -21.00 5.52 7.21
N LEU A 30 -20.21 6.14 8.08
CA LEU A 30 -20.54 7.43 8.70
C LEU A 30 -20.32 8.65 7.79
N GLY A 31 -20.21 8.47 6.46
CA GLY A 31 -20.13 9.55 5.46
C GLY A 31 -18.72 9.99 5.07
N GLY A 32 -17.67 9.30 5.53
CA GLY A 32 -16.27 9.59 5.20
C GLY A 32 -15.82 9.11 3.82
N LYS A 33 -16.54 9.44 2.74
CA LYS A 33 -16.28 8.92 1.37
C LYS A 33 -14.83 9.12 0.88
N LYS A 34 -14.14 10.15 1.37
CA LYS A 34 -12.71 10.42 1.10
C LYS A 34 -11.75 9.29 1.50
N PHE A 35 -12.20 8.36 2.35
CA PHE A 35 -11.42 7.23 2.82
C PHE A 35 -11.57 5.95 1.98
N ILE A 36 -12.47 5.94 1.00
CA ILE A 36 -12.65 4.82 0.05
C ILE A 36 -11.33 4.34 -0.57
N PRO A 37 -10.42 5.21 -1.06
CA PRO A 37 -9.19 4.73 -1.68
C PRO A 37 -8.32 3.94 -0.68
N ILE A 38 -8.29 4.37 0.59
CA ILE A 38 -7.51 3.67 1.61
C ILE A 38 -8.15 2.33 1.96
N LEU A 39 -9.49 2.24 2.01
CA LEU A 39 -10.17 0.97 2.20
C LEU A 39 -9.88 -0.01 1.05
N LEU A 40 -9.87 0.46 -0.20
CA LEU A 40 -9.52 -0.37 -1.36
C LEU A 40 -8.08 -0.91 -1.26
N TYR A 41 -7.13 -0.08 -0.85
CA TYR A 41 -5.76 -0.52 -0.57
C TYR A 41 -5.72 -1.63 0.51
N LEU A 42 -6.44 -1.44 1.63
CA LEU A 42 -6.48 -2.42 2.71
C LEU A 42 -7.14 -3.74 2.28
N MET A 43 -8.19 -3.67 1.47
CA MET A 43 -8.84 -4.84 0.89
C MET A 43 -7.92 -5.59 -0.07
N GLY A 44 -7.17 -4.87 -0.91
CA GLY A 44 -6.15 -5.45 -1.77
C GLY A 44 -5.07 -6.17 -0.98
N ALA A 45 -4.59 -5.58 0.13
CA ALA A 45 -3.64 -6.21 1.02
C ALA A 45 -4.21 -7.50 1.62
N LEU A 46 -5.43 -7.46 2.17
CA LEU A 46 -6.07 -8.65 2.74
C LEU A 46 -6.26 -9.76 1.70
N MET A 47 -6.67 -9.42 0.48
CA MET A 47 -6.82 -10.38 -0.62
C MET A 47 -5.48 -11.02 -0.99
N ALA A 48 -4.39 -10.26 -1.00
CA ALA A 48 -3.07 -10.77 -1.31
C ALA A 48 -2.54 -11.72 -0.22
N GLU A 49 -2.73 -11.36 1.06
CA GLU A 49 -2.34 -12.21 2.18
C GLU A 49 -3.15 -13.50 2.24
N THR A 50 -4.47 -13.39 2.07
CA THR A 50 -5.36 -14.58 2.04
C THR A 50 -5.04 -15.48 0.85
N GLY A 51 -4.83 -14.93 -0.35
CA GLY A 51 -4.41 -15.69 -1.51
C GLY A 51 -3.06 -16.39 -1.29
N THR A 52 -2.07 -15.67 -0.75
CA THR A 52 -0.75 -16.24 -0.44
C THR A 52 -0.83 -17.33 0.61
N TYR A 53 -1.67 -17.17 1.64
CA TYR A 53 -1.91 -18.21 2.64
C TYR A 53 -2.50 -19.47 2.01
N LEU A 54 -3.54 -19.34 1.18
CA LEU A 54 -4.18 -20.49 0.53
C LEU A 54 -3.20 -21.26 -0.37
N ILE A 55 -2.30 -20.57 -1.07
CA ILE A 55 -1.24 -21.21 -1.87
C ILE A 55 -0.23 -21.92 -0.97
N ARG A 56 0.21 -21.28 0.12
CA ARG A 56 1.23 -21.83 1.01
C ARG A 56 0.77 -23.09 1.73
N GLU A 57 -0.51 -23.17 2.07
CA GLU A 57 -1.10 -24.37 2.68
C GLU A 57 -1.56 -25.41 1.63
N ASP A 58 -1.12 -25.27 0.37
CA ASP A 58 -1.44 -26.15 -0.75
C ASP A 58 -2.97 -26.34 -1.00
N ILE A 59 -3.78 -25.36 -0.59
CA ILE A 59 -5.24 -25.38 -0.76
C ILE A 59 -5.63 -25.02 -2.20
N ILE A 60 -4.87 -24.11 -2.83
CA ILE A 60 -5.08 -23.69 -4.21
C ILE A 60 -3.76 -23.64 -4.98
N THR A 61 -3.83 -23.93 -6.29
CA THR A 61 -2.73 -23.71 -7.25
C THR A 61 -3.21 -22.78 -8.35
N ILE A 62 -2.33 -21.94 -8.90
CA ILE A 62 -2.67 -21.06 -10.03
C ILE A 62 -2.09 -21.68 -11.30
N PHE A 63 -2.96 -22.07 -12.24
CA PHE A 63 -2.56 -22.78 -13.47
C PHE A 63 -1.64 -24.00 -13.21
N GLY A 64 -1.83 -24.68 -12.08
CA GLY A 64 -1.02 -25.84 -11.69
C GLY A 64 0.29 -25.51 -10.96
N GLU A 65 0.60 -24.23 -10.73
CA GLU A 65 1.81 -23.78 -10.06
C GLU A 65 1.54 -23.25 -8.64
N VAL A 66 2.46 -23.54 -7.71
CA VAL A 66 2.48 -22.98 -6.34
C VAL A 66 3.20 -21.62 -6.39
N THR A 67 2.49 -20.59 -6.86
CA THR A 67 3.04 -19.24 -7.02
C THR A 67 2.04 -18.17 -6.55
N ASN A 68 2.53 -17.19 -5.80
CA ASN A 68 1.74 -16.03 -5.36
C ASN A 68 1.97 -14.77 -6.24
N ALA A 69 2.72 -14.89 -7.35
CA ALA A 69 3.00 -13.76 -8.24
C ALA A 69 1.72 -13.03 -8.73
N PRO A 70 0.64 -13.72 -9.13
CA PRO A 70 -0.62 -13.09 -9.51
C PRO A 70 -1.24 -12.20 -8.43
N PHE A 71 -1.24 -12.68 -7.18
CA PHE A 71 -1.78 -11.94 -6.04
C PHE A 71 -0.92 -10.71 -5.72
N ASN A 72 0.41 -10.82 -5.85
CA ASN A 72 1.31 -9.69 -5.71
C ASN A 72 1.07 -8.63 -6.81
N THR A 73 0.94 -9.04 -8.06
CA THR A 73 0.62 -8.15 -9.19
C THR A 73 -0.71 -7.43 -8.99
N LEU A 74 -1.74 -8.17 -8.56
CA LEU A 74 -3.05 -7.61 -8.23
C LEU A 74 -2.97 -6.61 -7.07
N PHE A 75 -2.21 -6.93 -6.02
CA PHE A 75 -2.00 -6.02 -4.90
C PHE A 75 -1.33 -4.71 -5.33
N LEU A 76 -0.22 -4.79 -6.08
CA LEU A 76 0.49 -3.62 -6.60
C LEU A 76 -0.41 -2.76 -7.49
N THR A 77 -1.24 -3.40 -8.31
CA THR A 77 -2.24 -2.73 -9.14
C THR A 77 -3.24 -1.96 -8.27
N ILE A 78 -3.87 -2.64 -7.29
CA ILE A 78 -4.84 -2.00 -6.39
C ILE A 78 -4.18 -0.88 -5.58
N GLN A 79 -2.95 -1.08 -5.10
CA GLN A 79 -2.17 -0.07 -4.37
C GLN A 79 -1.94 1.17 -5.23
N PHE A 80 -1.47 0.98 -6.46
CA PHE A 80 -1.22 2.07 -7.41
C PHE A 80 -2.50 2.85 -7.71
N LEU A 81 -3.60 2.18 -8.03
CA LEU A 81 -4.89 2.81 -8.30
C LEU A 81 -5.41 3.58 -7.07
N SER A 82 -5.40 2.94 -5.92
CA SER A 82 -5.94 3.46 -4.66
C SER A 82 -5.18 4.70 -4.21
N PHE A 83 -3.85 4.65 -4.15
CA PHE A 83 -3.04 5.78 -3.71
C PHE A 83 -3.00 6.89 -4.76
N SER A 84 -2.94 6.58 -6.05
CA SER A 84 -3.03 7.61 -7.10
C SER A 84 -4.35 8.37 -7.01
N TYR A 85 -5.47 7.67 -6.80
CA TYR A 85 -6.78 8.30 -6.62
C TYR A 85 -6.88 9.10 -5.31
N PHE A 86 -6.29 8.59 -4.22
CA PHE A 86 -6.15 9.34 -2.98
C PHE A 86 -5.41 10.68 -3.20
N TYR A 87 -4.27 10.68 -3.90
CA TYR A 87 -3.54 11.91 -4.19
C TYR A 87 -4.30 12.83 -5.13
N LYS A 88 -4.96 12.29 -6.15
CA LYS A 88 -5.83 13.05 -7.05
C LYS A 88 -6.92 13.82 -6.31
N THR A 89 -7.50 13.23 -5.27
CA THR A 89 -8.58 13.88 -4.50
C THR A 89 -8.06 14.89 -3.47
N ASN A 90 -6.79 14.82 -3.07
CA ASN A 90 -6.25 15.60 -1.95
C ASN A 90 -5.27 16.72 -2.35
N ILE A 91 -4.53 16.57 -3.45
CA ILE A 91 -3.61 17.61 -3.96
C ILE A 91 -4.44 18.67 -4.68
N LYS A 92 -4.37 19.94 -4.26
CA LYS A 92 -5.24 20.99 -4.84
C LYS A 92 -4.61 21.79 -5.97
N ASN A 93 -3.32 21.58 -6.22
CA ASN A 93 -2.59 22.28 -7.28
C ASN A 93 -3.29 22.12 -8.66
N ILE A 94 -3.65 23.25 -9.28
CA ILE A 94 -4.39 23.31 -10.56
C ILE A 94 -3.64 22.59 -11.68
N TRP A 95 -2.32 22.76 -11.75
CA TRP A 95 -1.48 22.12 -12.77
C TRP A 95 -1.47 20.60 -12.60
N PHE A 96 -1.34 20.14 -11.36
CA PHE A 96 -1.45 18.73 -11.03
C PHE A 96 -2.82 18.18 -11.44
N GLN A 97 -3.90 18.87 -11.07
CA GLN A 97 -5.25 18.46 -11.40
C GLN A 97 -5.47 18.33 -12.92
N LYS A 98 -4.94 19.28 -13.70
CA LYS A 98 -5.05 19.30 -15.17
C LYS A 98 -4.32 18.12 -15.83
N TYR A 99 -3.09 17.83 -15.40
CA TYR A 99 -2.25 16.84 -16.08
C TYR A 99 -2.29 15.44 -15.48
N PHE A 100 -2.92 15.25 -14.31
CA PHE A 100 -2.93 13.97 -13.61
C PHE A 100 -3.31 12.78 -14.49
N TYR A 101 -4.45 12.85 -15.21
CA TYR A 101 -4.93 11.71 -15.99
C TYR A 101 -3.97 11.35 -17.13
N ILE A 102 -3.35 12.34 -17.77
CA ILE A 102 -2.39 12.10 -18.86
C ILE A 102 -1.16 11.38 -18.29
N ILE A 103 -0.59 11.88 -17.20
CA ILE A 103 0.60 11.28 -16.56
C ILE A 103 0.26 9.88 -16.03
N PHE A 104 -0.88 9.73 -15.36
CA PHE A 104 -1.36 8.45 -14.84
C PHE A 104 -1.53 7.41 -15.96
N CYS A 105 -2.13 7.79 -17.09
CA CYS A 105 -2.29 6.90 -18.24
C CYS A 105 -0.93 6.51 -18.85
N MET A 106 -0.01 7.45 -19.04
CA MET A 106 1.34 7.15 -19.55
C MET A 106 2.06 6.15 -18.64
N ILE A 107 2.04 6.38 -17.33
CA ILE A 107 2.70 5.49 -16.36
C ILE A 107 2.04 4.12 -16.35
N SER A 108 0.71 4.05 -16.43
CA SER A 108 -0.01 2.79 -16.51
C SER A 108 0.38 2.01 -17.76
N VAL A 109 0.40 2.65 -18.94
CA VAL A 109 0.80 2.00 -20.19
C VAL A 109 2.21 1.44 -20.09
N ILE A 110 3.16 2.24 -19.59
CA ILE A 110 4.55 1.80 -19.42
C ILE A 110 4.63 0.63 -18.43
N ALA A 111 3.97 0.74 -17.27
CA ALA A 111 3.99 -0.27 -16.22
C ALA A 111 3.39 -1.63 -16.65
N TYR A 112 2.29 -1.61 -17.41
CA TYR A 112 1.59 -2.83 -17.84
C TYR A 112 2.03 -3.34 -19.21
N SER A 113 2.76 -2.56 -20.01
CA SER A 113 3.26 -2.98 -21.33
C SER A 113 3.98 -4.32 -21.30
N ILE A 114 4.76 -4.57 -20.24
CA ILE A 114 5.54 -5.80 -20.08
C ILE A 114 4.64 -7.04 -19.96
N TYR A 115 3.51 -6.92 -19.25
CA TYR A 115 2.54 -8.01 -19.10
C TYR A 115 1.70 -8.24 -20.37
N ILE A 116 1.58 -7.22 -21.22
CA ILE A 116 0.91 -7.35 -22.53
C ILE A 116 1.81 -8.09 -23.52
N ILE A 117 3.13 -7.87 -23.45
CA ILE A 117 4.11 -8.47 -24.36
C ILE A 117 4.38 -9.93 -24.00
N ASP A 118 4.46 -10.27 -22.71
CA ASP A 118 4.67 -11.65 -22.25
C ASP A 118 3.74 -11.99 -21.08
N LEU A 119 2.67 -12.73 -21.36
CA LEU A 119 1.70 -13.15 -20.33
C LEU A 119 2.32 -14.04 -19.23
N ASN A 120 3.44 -14.73 -19.51
CA ASN A 120 4.14 -15.53 -18.50
C ASN A 120 4.75 -14.66 -17.39
N THR A 121 4.95 -13.36 -17.64
CA THR A 121 5.36 -12.43 -16.58
C THR A 121 4.31 -12.25 -15.49
N PHE A 122 3.05 -12.63 -15.72
CA PHE A 122 2.02 -12.63 -14.67
C PHE A 122 2.21 -13.76 -13.65
N MET A 123 2.82 -14.87 -14.08
CA MET A 123 3.09 -16.05 -13.25
C MET A 123 4.45 -15.99 -12.55
N THR A 124 5.32 -15.07 -12.98
CA THR A 124 6.66 -14.86 -12.41
C THR A 124 6.75 -13.52 -11.67
N HIS A 125 7.64 -13.44 -10.68
CA HIS A 125 7.83 -12.18 -9.95
C HIS A 125 8.59 -11.19 -10.83
N ASN A 126 7.86 -10.25 -11.43
CA ASN A 126 8.43 -9.18 -12.24
C ASN A 126 8.49 -7.85 -11.45
N PRO A 127 9.69 -7.32 -11.15
CA PRO A 127 9.81 -6.12 -10.33
C PRO A 127 9.50 -4.82 -11.09
N TRP A 128 9.37 -4.86 -12.42
CA TRP A 128 9.17 -3.65 -13.25
C TRP A 128 7.91 -2.88 -12.88
N LEU A 129 6.81 -3.58 -12.58
CA LEU A 129 5.56 -2.95 -12.14
C LEU A 129 5.81 -2.06 -10.92
N SER A 130 6.50 -2.60 -9.92
CA SER A 130 6.86 -1.87 -8.71
C SER A 130 7.86 -0.74 -8.98
N PHE A 131 8.88 -0.97 -9.82
CA PHE A 131 9.87 0.05 -10.17
C PHE A 131 9.29 1.22 -10.96
N ILE A 132 8.16 1.06 -11.63
CA ILE A 132 7.50 2.14 -12.36
C ILE A 132 6.44 2.83 -11.47
N THR A 133 5.61 2.04 -10.78
CA THR A 133 4.47 2.56 -10.01
C THR A 133 4.89 3.21 -8.68
N LEU A 134 5.84 2.62 -7.94
CA LEU A 134 6.23 3.13 -6.62
C LEU A 134 6.96 4.48 -6.67
N PRO A 135 7.89 4.75 -7.62
CA PRO A 135 8.49 6.09 -7.72
C PRO A 135 7.49 7.17 -8.06
N PHE A 136 6.48 6.85 -8.88
CA PHE A 136 5.39 7.79 -9.14
C PHE A 136 4.59 8.09 -7.86
N LEU A 137 4.23 7.06 -7.10
CA LEU A 137 3.54 7.25 -5.81
C LEU A 137 4.39 8.07 -4.82
N LEU A 138 5.71 7.88 -4.79
CA LEU A 138 6.63 8.71 -4.00
C LEU A 138 6.62 10.18 -4.46
N LEU A 139 6.60 10.42 -5.77
CA LEU A 139 6.49 11.77 -6.31
C LEU A 139 5.16 12.41 -5.89
N LEU A 140 4.05 11.70 -6.02
CA LEU A 140 2.74 12.18 -5.56
C LEU A 140 2.74 12.48 -4.06
N SER A 141 3.32 11.60 -3.26
CA SER A 141 3.47 11.79 -1.82
C SER A 141 4.28 13.06 -1.47
N THR A 142 5.35 13.30 -2.22
CA THR A 142 6.23 14.47 -2.04
C THR A 142 5.49 15.76 -2.42
N VAL A 143 4.77 15.76 -3.55
CA VAL A 143 3.92 16.89 -3.96
C VAL A 143 2.85 17.17 -2.89
N TYR A 144 2.24 16.14 -2.33
CA TYR A 144 1.25 16.32 -1.28
C TYR A 144 1.85 16.85 0.03
N PHE A 145 3.07 16.44 0.40
CA PHE A 145 3.78 17.06 1.53
C PHE A 145 3.99 18.56 1.32
N TYR A 146 4.38 18.96 0.13
CA TYR A 146 4.56 20.37 -0.20
C TYR A 146 3.26 21.18 -0.05
N ASP A 147 2.12 20.63 -0.49
CA ASP A 147 0.80 21.27 -0.27
C ASP A 147 0.44 21.32 1.23
N LEU A 148 0.70 20.27 2.00
CA LEU A 148 0.46 20.25 3.46
C LEU A 148 1.30 21.30 4.21
N LEU A 149 2.55 21.53 3.78
CA LEU A 149 3.44 22.54 4.38
C LEU A 149 2.94 23.98 4.16
N LYS A 150 2.11 24.21 3.13
CA LYS A 150 1.48 25.53 2.87
C LYS A 150 0.30 25.83 3.79
N GLY A 151 0.07 25.02 4.82
CA GLY A 151 -1.03 25.19 5.77
C GLY A 151 -2.36 24.60 5.30
N GLU A 152 -2.36 23.76 4.25
CA GLU A 152 -3.56 23.07 3.83
C GLU A 152 -3.96 21.96 4.82
N LYS A 153 -5.24 21.94 5.25
CA LYS A 153 -5.78 20.82 6.03
C LYS A 153 -5.79 19.56 5.17
N GLY A 154 -5.22 18.46 5.69
CA GLY A 154 -5.18 17.18 4.99
C GLY A 154 -4.85 15.97 5.87
N TYR A 155 -4.44 14.87 5.25
CA TYR A 155 -4.18 13.58 5.93
C TYR A 155 -2.69 13.28 6.01
N ILE A 156 -1.98 14.05 6.83
CA ILE A 156 -0.52 13.96 6.95
C ILE A 156 -0.04 12.56 7.40
N PHE A 157 -0.75 11.91 8.32
CA PHE A 157 -0.35 10.59 8.82
C PHE A 157 -0.49 9.50 7.76
N ILE A 158 -1.53 9.57 6.92
CA ILE A 158 -1.67 8.67 5.77
C ILE A 158 -0.50 8.90 4.80
N ASN A 159 -0.17 10.16 4.50
CA ASN A 159 0.92 10.46 3.57
C ASN A 159 2.29 9.97 4.07
N ILE A 160 2.60 10.18 5.35
CA ILE A 160 3.83 9.67 5.98
C ILE A 160 3.90 8.15 5.87
N GLY A 161 2.80 7.45 6.17
CA GLY A 161 2.75 6.00 6.04
C GLY A 161 2.99 5.52 4.60
N ILE A 162 2.30 6.13 3.62
CA ILE A 162 2.48 5.78 2.20
C ILE A 162 3.92 6.03 1.77
N TYR A 163 4.50 7.18 2.12
CA TYR A 163 5.90 7.52 1.79
C TYR A 163 6.88 6.48 2.35
N MET A 164 6.73 6.10 3.61
CA MET A 164 7.62 5.14 4.28
C MET A 164 7.51 3.73 3.68
N VAL A 165 6.29 3.26 3.39
CA VAL A 165 6.10 1.91 2.80
C VAL A 165 6.56 1.86 1.35
N THR A 166 6.26 2.88 0.56
CA THR A 166 6.69 2.92 -0.86
C THR A 166 8.21 3.00 -0.99
N SER A 167 8.87 3.86 -0.20
CA SER A 167 10.33 3.98 -0.18
C SER A 167 11.02 2.70 0.32
N SER A 168 10.58 2.15 1.45
CA SER A 168 11.15 0.91 1.99
C SER A 168 10.95 -0.29 1.06
N THR A 169 9.82 -0.37 0.36
CA THR A 169 9.56 -1.42 -0.63
C THR A 169 10.47 -1.28 -1.85
N LEU A 170 10.72 -0.06 -2.33
CA LEU A 170 11.70 0.17 -3.41
C LEU A 170 13.11 -0.26 -3.01
N ILE A 171 13.55 0.05 -1.79
CA ILE A 171 14.86 -0.38 -1.26
C ILE A 171 14.92 -1.91 -1.13
N PHE A 172 13.83 -2.53 -0.68
CA PHE A 172 13.73 -3.98 -0.55
C PHE A 172 13.84 -4.70 -1.90
N LEU A 173 13.20 -4.14 -2.94
CA LEU A 173 13.23 -4.66 -4.30
C LEU A 173 14.56 -4.40 -5.02
N SER A 174 15.15 -3.22 -4.86
CA SER A 174 16.45 -2.89 -5.50
C SER A 174 17.59 -3.75 -4.98
N SER A 175 17.48 -4.22 -3.74
CA SER A 175 18.44 -5.16 -3.20
C SER A 175 18.20 -6.59 -3.69
N ALA A 176 16.98 -6.96 -4.16
CA ALA A 176 16.56 -8.35 -4.39
C ALA A 176 17.46 -9.17 -5.35
N THR A 177 18.22 -8.52 -6.23
CA THR A 177 19.16 -9.15 -7.16
C THR A 177 20.48 -9.59 -6.54
N PHE A 178 20.79 -9.20 -5.29
CA PHE A 178 22.05 -9.55 -4.61
C PHE A 178 21.97 -10.85 -3.76
N TYR A 179 20.93 -11.68 -3.90
CA TYR A 179 20.56 -12.69 -2.90
C TYR A 179 20.67 -14.18 -3.29
N GLU A 180 21.25 -14.52 -4.43
CA GLU A 180 21.61 -15.93 -4.66
C GLU A 180 22.65 -16.37 -3.61
N ASN A 181 22.32 -17.39 -2.80
CA ASN A 181 23.15 -17.98 -1.73
C ASN A 181 23.32 -17.18 -0.41
N ILE A 182 22.40 -16.28 -0.07
CA ILE A 182 22.45 -15.57 1.23
C ILE A 182 21.90 -16.42 2.40
N ASN A 183 22.57 -16.32 3.55
CA ASN A 183 22.19 -16.99 4.80
C ASN A 183 20.70 -16.73 5.16
N TYR A 184 19.98 -17.79 5.52
CA TYR A 184 18.57 -17.75 5.90
C TYR A 184 18.26 -16.76 7.04
N ASP A 185 19.17 -16.60 8.01
CA ASP A 185 18.99 -15.63 9.10
C ASP A 185 19.04 -14.18 8.60
N LEU A 186 19.91 -13.87 7.64
CA LEU A 186 19.96 -12.56 7.00
C LEU A 186 18.69 -12.28 6.18
N LEU A 187 18.13 -13.31 5.53
CA LEU A 187 16.85 -13.19 4.83
C LEU A 187 15.71 -12.86 5.80
N LEU A 188 15.66 -13.51 6.96
CA LEU A 188 14.65 -13.24 8.00
C LEU A 188 14.80 -11.85 8.61
N ILE A 189 16.03 -11.40 8.86
CA ILE A 189 16.29 -10.03 9.33
C ILE A 189 15.77 -9.03 8.29
N LYS A 190 16.08 -9.22 7.01
CA LYS A 190 15.60 -8.35 5.93
C LYS A 190 14.06 -8.30 5.88
N LYS A 191 13.39 -9.45 5.94
CA LYS A 191 11.91 -9.52 5.99
C LYS A 191 11.34 -8.80 7.21
N SER A 192 12.00 -8.94 8.38
CA SER A 192 11.62 -8.26 9.61
C SER A 192 11.85 -6.74 9.56
N LEU A 193 12.89 -6.29 8.86
CA LEU A 193 13.11 -4.87 8.61
C LEU A 193 12.06 -4.29 7.66
N HIS A 194 11.64 -5.04 6.63
CA HIS A 194 10.63 -4.59 5.68
C HIS A 194 9.20 -4.56 6.27
N ILE A 195 8.87 -5.47 7.19
CA ILE A 195 7.55 -5.46 7.84
C ILE A 195 7.38 -4.28 8.81
N THR A 196 8.47 -3.70 9.29
CA THR A 196 8.44 -2.59 10.25
C THR A 196 7.80 -1.32 9.68
N PRO A 197 8.21 -0.80 8.50
CA PRO A 197 7.50 0.27 7.79
C PRO A 197 6.02 -0.02 7.53
N ILE A 198 5.66 -1.28 7.24
CA ILE A 198 4.27 -1.69 7.02
C ILE A 198 3.45 -1.54 8.31
N LEU A 199 3.97 -2.03 9.43
CA LEU A 199 3.36 -1.84 10.76
C LEU A 199 3.21 -0.36 11.11
N LEU A 200 4.22 0.45 10.79
CA LEU A 200 4.18 1.89 11.01
C LEU A 200 3.09 2.56 10.16
N LEU A 201 2.94 2.20 8.88
CA LEU A 201 1.81 2.65 8.05
C LEU A 201 0.49 2.31 8.72
N HIS A 202 0.27 1.07 9.12
CA HIS A 202 -0.99 0.66 9.73
C HIS A 202 -1.28 1.39 11.06
N THR A 203 -0.25 1.67 11.84
CA THR A 203 -0.39 2.47 13.07
C THR A 203 -0.79 3.91 12.74
N LEU A 204 -0.20 4.50 11.70
CA LEU A 204 -0.54 5.85 11.23
C LEU A 204 -1.94 5.94 10.62
N LEU A 205 -2.37 4.93 9.87
CA LEU A 205 -3.74 4.82 9.36
C LEU A 205 -4.73 4.75 10.53
N PHE A 206 -4.44 3.94 11.54
CA PHE A 206 -5.28 3.83 12.73
C PHE A 206 -5.36 5.15 13.50
N TYR A 207 -4.22 5.83 13.66
CA TYR A 207 -4.19 7.14 14.30
C TYR A 207 -4.97 8.20 13.51
N GLN A 208 -4.84 8.20 12.18
CA GLN A 208 -5.60 9.12 11.33
C GLN A 208 -7.10 8.91 11.48
N ILE A 209 -7.55 7.65 11.56
CA ILE A 209 -8.97 7.36 11.67
C ILE A 209 -9.52 7.74 13.03
N TYR A 210 -8.76 7.50 14.10
CA TYR A 210 -9.08 7.97 15.45
C TYR A 210 -9.29 9.49 15.49
N LEU A 211 -8.35 10.26 14.90
CA LEU A 211 -8.50 11.72 14.78
C LEU A 211 -9.75 12.12 14.00
N SER A 212 -10.13 11.36 12.98
CA SER A 212 -11.32 11.64 12.18
C SER A 212 -12.62 11.46 12.97
N PHE A 213 -12.65 10.51 13.91
CA PHE A 213 -13.80 10.31 14.81
C PHE A 213 -13.86 11.35 15.91
N ASN A 214 -12.73 11.73 16.51
CA ASN A 214 -12.71 12.74 17.57
C ASN A 214 -13.13 14.12 17.09
N LYS A 215 -12.65 14.56 15.92
CA LYS A 215 -13.09 15.84 15.33
C LYS A 215 -14.60 15.86 15.04
N ARG A 216 -15.19 14.71 14.69
CA ARG A 216 -16.65 14.60 14.51
C ARG A 216 -17.39 14.72 15.84
N LYS A 217 -16.88 14.12 16.92
CA LYS A 217 -17.48 14.25 18.26
C LYS A 217 -17.54 15.70 18.70
N GLU A 218 -16.49 16.49 18.46
CA GLU A 218 -16.46 17.93 18.76
C GLU A 218 -17.53 18.70 17.98
N THR A 219 -17.75 18.38 16.69
CA THR A 219 -18.81 19.03 15.89
C THR A 219 -20.25 18.61 16.26
N VAL A 220 -20.44 17.45 16.90
CA VAL A 220 -21.79 16.98 17.30
C VAL A 220 -22.23 17.57 18.65
N ILE A 221 -21.30 18.06 19.48
CA ILE A 221 -21.60 18.64 20.80
C ILE A 221 -22.07 20.10 20.69
N VAL A 222 -21.86 20.77 19.55
CA VAL A 222 -22.38 22.14 19.28
C VAL A 222 -23.77 22.06 18.65
N VAL A 223 -24.71 21.43 19.34
CA VAL A 223 -26.14 21.63 19.13
C VAL A 223 -26.77 21.72 20.52
N LYS A 224 -26.78 22.93 21.07
CA LYS A 224 -27.69 23.37 22.13
C LYS A 224 -28.10 24.79 21.84
#